data_AF-A0A0Q6AAM6-F1
#
_entry.id   AF-A0A0Q6AAM6-F1
#
_cell.length_a   1.000
_cell.length_b   1.000
_cell.length_c   1.000
_cell.angle_alpha   90.00
_cell.angle_beta   90.00
_cell.angle_gamma   90.00
#
_symmetry.space_group_name_H-M   'P 1'
#
loop_
_entity.id
_entity.type
_entity.pdbx_description
1 polymer ?
#
loop_
_entity_poly.entity_id
_entity_poly.type
_entity_poly.pdbx_seq_one_letter_code
_entity_poly.pdbx_strand_id
1 'polypeptide(L)'
;MLFQTPTQFAVLALILLAGWLLGLASSSGGKKWKQRFRDEETAHKAYRAEVAADLKTRETKLREVEAERDRFAKERGTATTAATATAAASASHGSGFFGWGRDNLSRIRGIDPDLETALGQRGIKTYRAIENLTEADERALEDDLRLRPGTIDTERWREQAAMLREGHDDDHRSRWG
;
A
#
# COMPACT_ATOMS: atom_id res chain seq x y z
N MET A 1 40.83 -46.49 -61.90
CA MET A 1 40.05 -47.53 -61.18
C MET A 1 40.54 -47.54 -59.74
N LEU A 2 39.88 -46.81 -58.84
CA LEU A 2 40.50 -46.35 -57.59
C LEU A 2 40.36 -47.32 -56.39
N PHE A 3 39.65 -48.44 -56.53
CA PHE A 3 39.48 -49.44 -55.46
C PHE A 3 39.50 -50.85 -56.04
N GLN A 4 40.66 -51.52 -56.03
CA GLN A 4 40.81 -52.88 -56.55
C GLN A 4 41.17 -53.91 -55.47
N THR A 5 41.50 -53.46 -54.25
CA THR A 5 41.91 -54.37 -53.18
C THR A 5 40.84 -54.46 -52.07
N PRO A 6 40.57 -55.66 -51.53
CA PRO A 6 39.59 -55.85 -50.44
C PRO A 6 39.96 -55.02 -49.19
N THR A 7 41.24 -54.76 -48.97
CA THR A 7 41.74 -53.93 -47.88
C THR A 7 41.28 -52.47 -47.98
N GLN A 8 41.16 -51.90 -49.20
CA GLN A 8 40.65 -50.53 -49.38
C GLN A 8 39.19 -50.41 -48.98
N PHE A 9 38.37 -51.42 -49.30
CA PHE A 9 36.97 -51.47 -48.86
C PHE A 9 36.87 -51.62 -47.34
N ALA A 10 37.76 -52.40 -46.72
CA ALA A 10 37.81 -52.52 -45.25
C ALA A 10 38.15 -51.18 -44.57
N VAL A 11 39.10 -50.41 -45.12
CA VAL A 11 39.45 -49.07 -44.61
C VAL A 11 38.29 -48.09 -44.78
N LEU A 12 37.60 -48.09 -45.93
CA LEU A 12 36.42 -47.25 -46.15
C LEU A 12 35.27 -47.61 -45.19
N ALA A 13 35.03 -48.90 -44.97
CA ALA A 13 34.04 -49.36 -44.01
C ALA A 13 34.37 -48.90 -42.59
N LEU A 14 35.65 -48.98 -42.19
CA LEU A 14 36.12 -48.49 -40.89
C LEU A 14 35.92 -46.98 -40.74
N ILE A 15 36.25 -46.19 -41.75
CA ILE A 15 36.06 -44.73 -41.74
C ILE A 15 34.57 -44.38 -41.67
N LEU A 16 33.72 -45.11 -42.39
CA LEU A 16 32.28 -44.90 -42.38
C LEU A 16 31.66 -45.26 -41.02
N LEU A 17 32.08 -46.38 -40.42
CA LEU A 17 31.70 -46.76 -39.05
C LEU A 17 32.18 -45.76 -38.01
N ALA A 18 33.42 -45.27 -38.13
CA ALA A 18 33.98 -44.27 -37.23
C ALA A 18 33.21 -42.94 -37.34
N GLY A 19 32.95 -42.46 -38.56
CA GLY A 19 32.16 -41.25 -38.81
C GLY A 19 30.71 -41.38 -38.32
N TRP A 20 30.10 -42.55 -38.49
CA TRP A 20 28.76 -42.84 -37.99
C TRP A 20 28.70 -42.83 -36.47
N LEU A 21 29.66 -43.46 -35.79
CA LEU A 21 29.77 -43.45 -34.33
C LEU A 21 30.02 -42.03 -33.79
N LEU A 22 30.87 -41.25 -34.45
CA LEU A 22 31.15 -39.86 -34.05
C LEU A 22 29.91 -38.96 -34.21
N GLY A 23 29.16 -39.12 -35.30
CA GLY A 23 27.91 -38.39 -35.53
C GLY A 23 26.83 -38.74 -34.51
N LEU A 24 26.70 -40.02 -34.15
CA LEU A 24 25.73 -40.47 -33.16
C LEU A 24 26.06 -39.95 -31.76
N ALA A 25 27.34 -39.95 -31.37
CA ALA A 25 27.81 -39.37 -30.12
C ALA A 25 27.51 -37.86 -30.04
N SER A 26 27.73 -37.13 -31.13
CA SER A 26 27.46 -35.68 -31.21
C SER A 26 25.97 -35.33 -31.23
N SER A 27 25.08 -36.23 -31.66
CA SER A 27 23.63 -36.02 -31.68
C SER A 27 22.96 -36.09 -30.30
N SER A 28 23.67 -36.62 -29.29
CA SER A 28 23.13 -36.85 -27.94
C SER A 28 22.95 -35.57 -27.11
N GLY A 29 23.50 -34.42 -27.55
CA GLY A 29 23.40 -33.13 -26.86
C GLY A 29 22.01 -32.48 -26.87
N GLY A 30 21.12 -32.88 -27.79
CA GLY A 30 19.81 -32.24 -27.95
C GLY A 30 18.77 -32.53 -26.85
N LYS A 31 18.95 -33.62 -26.09
CA LYS A 31 18.01 -34.00 -25.02
C LYS A 31 18.12 -33.09 -23.79
N LYS A 32 19.35 -32.66 -23.45
CA LYS A 32 19.61 -31.83 -22.27
C LYS A 32 19.04 -30.42 -22.42
N TRP A 33 19.21 -29.77 -23.58
CA TRP A 33 18.63 -28.44 -23.80
C TRP A 33 17.10 -28.48 -23.75
N LYS A 34 16.48 -29.51 -24.35
CA LYS A 34 15.01 -29.66 -24.37
C LYS A 34 14.44 -29.88 -22.98
N GLN A 35 15.19 -30.56 -22.11
CA GLN A 35 14.80 -30.76 -20.72
C GLN A 35 14.84 -29.44 -19.95
N ARG A 36 15.94 -28.67 -20.06
CA ARG A 36 16.03 -27.35 -19.40
C ARG A 36 14.97 -26.36 -19.89
N PHE A 37 14.67 -26.36 -21.18
CA PHE A 37 13.63 -25.50 -21.75
C PHE A 37 12.23 -25.86 -21.23
N ARG A 38 11.93 -27.16 -21.10
CA ARG A 38 10.66 -27.62 -20.48
C ARG A 38 10.60 -27.23 -19.00
N ASP A 39 11.70 -27.38 -18.28
CA ASP A 39 11.78 -27.01 -16.86
C ASP A 39 11.53 -25.51 -16.68
N GLU A 40 12.14 -24.65 -17.52
CA GLU A 40 11.90 -23.21 -17.53
C GLU A 40 10.43 -22.87 -17.85
N GLU A 41 9.84 -23.50 -18.88
CA GLU A 41 8.42 -23.30 -19.19
C GLU A 41 7.50 -23.71 -18.04
N THR A 42 7.79 -24.82 -17.34
CA THR A 42 7.00 -25.25 -16.19
C THR A 42 7.11 -24.28 -15.03
N ALA A 43 8.31 -23.74 -14.75
CA ALA A 43 8.52 -22.75 -13.71
C ALA A 43 7.75 -21.46 -14.00
N HIS A 44 7.76 -20.98 -15.24
CA HIS A 44 7.00 -19.78 -15.63
C HIS A 44 5.48 -19.99 -15.54
N LYS A 45 4.98 -21.18 -15.93
CA LYS A 45 3.56 -21.51 -15.80
C LYS A 45 3.14 -21.61 -14.34
N ALA A 46 3.94 -22.25 -13.50
CA ALA A 46 3.70 -22.36 -12.07
C ALA A 46 3.62 -20.97 -11.42
N TYR A 47 4.60 -20.11 -11.68
CA TYR A 47 4.61 -18.74 -11.16
C TYR A 47 3.36 -17.93 -11.58
N ARG A 48 2.96 -18.00 -12.85
CA ARG A 48 1.75 -17.31 -13.32
C ARG A 48 0.48 -17.86 -12.66
N ALA A 49 0.39 -19.17 -12.43
CA ALA A 49 -0.75 -19.78 -11.76
C ALA A 49 -0.84 -19.38 -10.29
N GLU A 50 0.30 -19.34 -9.57
CA GLU A 50 0.38 -18.89 -8.18
C GLU A 50 -0.06 -17.43 -8.04
N VAL A 51 0.46 -16.54 -8.88
CA VAL A 51 0.08 -15.12 -8.88
C VAL A 51 -1.42 -14.96 -9.15
N ALA A 52 -1.98 -15.70 -10.11
CA ALA A 52 -3.40 -15.65 -10.41
C ALA A 52 -4.27 -16.15 -9.23
N ALA A 53 -3.83 -17.19 -8.52
CA ALA A 53 -4.53 -17.72 -7.35
C ALA A 53 -4.49 -16.74 -6.17
N ASP A 54 -3.36 -16.09 -5.93
CA ASP A 54 -3.20 -15.09 -4.88
C ASP A 54 -4.05 -13.84 -5.17
N LEU A 55 -4.07 -13.34 -6.42
CA LEU A 55 -4.95 -12.25 -6.83
C LEU A 55 -6.42 -12.59 -6.57
N LYS A 56 -6.88 -13.78 -6.99
CA LYS A 56 -8.25 -14.23 -6.75
C LYS A 56 -8.59 -14.28 -5.25
N THR A 57 -7.64 -14.76 -4.43
CA THR A 57 -7.81 -14.83 -2.97
C THR A 57 -7.92 -13.43 -2.35
N ARG A 58 -7.14 -12.46 -2.84
CA ARG A 58 -7.22 -11.07 -2.41
C ARG A 58 -8.53 -10.42 -2.83
N GLU A 59 -8.99 -10.66 -4.05
CA GLU A 59 -10.28 -10.16 -4.55
C GLU A 59 -11.45 -10.70 -3.72
N THR A 60 -11.44 -11.99 -3.37
CA THR A 60 -12.50 -12.57 -2.52
C THR A 60 -12.51 -11.96 -1.13
N LYS A 61 -11.32 -11.76 -0.53
CA LYS A 61 -11.19 -11.11 0.78
C LYS A 61 -11.67 -9.66 0.73
N LEU A 62 -11.31 -8.92 -0.33
CA LEU A 62 -11.76 -7.53 -0.50
C LEU A 62 -13.28 -7.46 -0.60
N ARG A 63 -13.89 -8.34 -1.39
CA ARG A 63 -15.35 -8.40 -1.57
C ARG A 63 -16.08 -8.77 -0.27
N GLU A 64 -15.51 -9.65 0.54
CA GLU A 64 -16.02 -10.00 1.86
C GLU A 64 -15.95 -8.81 2.81
N VAL A 65 -14.81 -8.13 2.89
CA VAL A 65 -14.62 -6.92 3.70
C VAL A 65 -15.55 -5.79 3.26
N GLU A 66 -15.76 -5.60 1.96
CA GLU A 66 -16.72 -4.62 1.44
C GLU A 66 -18.17 -4.98 1.83
N ALA A 67 -18.54 -6.26 1.74
CA ALA A 67 -19.85 -6.71 2.16
C ALA A 67 -20.06 -6.55 3.68
N GLU A 68 -19.05 -6.82 4.50
CA GLU A 68 -19.06 -6.55 5.94
C GLU A 68 -19.19 -5.07 6.21
N ARG A 69 -18.39 -4.23 5.56
CA ARG A 69 -18.48 -2.76 5.68
C ARG A 69 -19.87 -2.27 5.33
N ASP A 70 -20.46 -2.76 4.25
CA ASP A 70 -21.80 -2.37 3.82
C ASP A 70 -22.90 -2.85 4.79
N ARG A 71 -22.72 -4.03 5.40
CA ARG A 71 -23.58 -4.51 6.50
C ARG A 71 -23.45 -3.61 7.72
N PHE A 72 -22.23 -3.33 8.17
CA PHE A 72 -21.99 -2.40 9.27
C PHE A 72 -22.48 -0.99 8.96
N ALA A 73 -22.40 -0.53 7.70
CA ALA A 73 -22.94 0.76 7.28
C ALA A 73 -24.48 0.76 7.31
N LYS A 74 -25.13 -0.34 6.94
CA LYS A 74 -26.58 -0.51 7.08
C LYS A 74 -27.00 -0.56 8.54
N GLU A 75 -26.31 -1.34 9.38
CA GLU A 75 -26.56 -1.44 10.82
C GLU A 75 -26.31 -0.11 11.53
N ARG A 76 -25.22 0.59 11.20
CA ARG A 76 -24.97 1.95 11.68
C ARG A 76 -25.97 2.94 11.12
N GLY A 77 -26.44 2.79 9.88
CA GLY A 77 -27.45 3.64 9.27
C GLY A 77 -28.82 3.47 9.94
N THR A 78 -29.23 2.23 10.22
CA THR A 78 -30.48 1.94 10.95
C THR A 78 -30.37 2.33 12.41
N ALA A 79 -29.23 2.06 13.07
CA ALA A 79 -28.96 2.53 14.42
C ALA A 79 -28.83 4.04 14.50
N THR A 80 -28.27 4.71 13.49
CA THR A 80 -28.22 6.18 13.39
C THR A 80 -29.60 6.74 13.14
N THR A 81 -30.46 6.15 12.30
CA THR A 81 -31.83 6.61 12.11
C THR A 81 -32.67 6.41 13.38
N ALA A 82 -32.52 5.28 14.06
CA ALA A 82 -33.18 5.02 15.35
C ALA A 82 -32.64 5.94 16.45
N ALA A 83 -31.32 6.11 16.55
CA ALA A 83 -30.69 7.03 17.49
C ALA A 83 -30.93 8.49 17.14
N THR A 84 -31.13 8.86 15.88
CA THR A 84 -31.52 10.22 15.46
C THR A 84 -33.00 10.46 15.77
N ALA A 85 -33.86 9.45 15.70
CA ALA A 85 -35.25 9.55 16.14
C ALA A 85 -35.34 9.68 17.68
N THR A 86 -34.55 8.89 18.43
CA THR A 86 -34.44 9.01 19.88
C THR A 86 -33.71 10.30 20.30
N ALA A 87 -32.67 10.71 19.58
CA ALA A 87 -31.95 11.96 19.81
C ALA A 87 -32.74 13.17 19.34
N ALA A 88 -33.66 13.11 18.37
CA ALA A 88 -34.58 14.20 18.08
C ALA A 88 -35.60 14.36 19.22
N ALA A 89 -36.02 13.25 19.84
CA ALA A 89 -36.80 13.29 21.07
C ALA A 89 -35.98 13.83 22.26
N SER A 90 -34.68 13.51 22.36
CA SER A 90 -33.77 14.03 23.40
C SER A 90 -33.10 15.37 23.08
N ALA A 91 -33.11 15.85 21.83
CA ALA A 91 -32.56 17.13 21.38
C ALA A 91 -33.56 18.27 21.58
N SER A 92 -34.83 17.93 21.88
CA SER A 92 -35.68 18.82 22.67
C SER A 92 -35.12 19.08 24.08
N HIS A 93 -34.09 18.35 24.52
CA HIS A 93 -33.48 18.39 25.85
C HIS A 93 -31.94 18.42 25.90
N GLY A 94 -31.21 18.60 24.79
CA GLY A 94 -29.75 18.69 24.88
C GLY A 94 -29.01 18.67 23.55
N SER A 95 -28.48 19.83 23.17
CA SER A 95 -27.56 20.01 22.06
C SER A 95 -26.13 19.62 22.48
N GLY A 96 -25.46 18.77 21.68
CA GLY A 96 -23.99 18.72 21.61
C GLY A 96 -23.33 17.33 21.73
N PHE A 97 -22.24 17.18 20.96
CA PHE A 97 -21.06 16.34 21.23
C PHE A 97 -21.04 14.90 20.67
N PHE A 98 -20.39 14.74 19.50
CA PHE A 98 -19.68 13.57 18.93
C PHE A 98 -20.02 13.32 17.46
N GLY A 99 -19.30 13.98 16.56
CA GLY A 99 -19.26 13.69 15.13
C GLY A 99 -17.82 13.66 14.68
N TRP A 100 -17.46 12.66 13.87
CA TRP A 100 -16.16 12.48 13.24
C TRP A 100 -15.87 13.59 12.21
N GLY A 101 -15.80 14.83 12.67
CA GLY A 101 -15.43 15.99 11.88
C GLY A 101 -13.93 16.11 11.85
N ARG A 102 -13.34 16.06 10.66
CA ARG A 102 -11.98 16.58 10.45
C ARG A 102 -11.98 18.01 11.00
N ASP A 103 -11.17 18.24 12.03
CA ASP A 103 -11.02 19.58 12.57
C ASP A 103 -10.34 20.44 11.51
N ASN A 104 -10.64 21.75 11.49
CA ASN A 104 -10.02 22.65 10.53
C ASN A 104 -8.71 23.17 11.12
N LEU A 105 -7.61 22.44 10.90
CA LEU A 105 -6.31 22.75 11.49
C LEU A 105 -5.77 24.10 11.01
N SER A 106 -6.18 24.58 9.83
CA SER A 106 -5.82 25.93 9.33
C SER A 106 -6.33 27.09 10.18
N ARG A 107 -7.16 26.82 11.21
CA ARG A 107 -7.56 27.83 12.21
C ARG A 107 -6.47 28.14 13.23
N ILE A 108 -5.50 27.25 13.41
CA ILE A 108 -4.36 27.48 14.31
C ILE A 108 -3.39 28.43 13.61
N ARG A 109 -2.99 29.50 14.29
CA ARG A 109 -2.02 30.46 13.73
C ARG A 109 -0.70 29.73 13.44
N GLY A 110 -0.16 29.95 12.24
CA GLY A 110 1.05 29.29 11.76
C GLY A 110 0.79 27.99 10.98
N ILE A 111 -0.46 27.49 10.92
CA ILE A 111 -0.84 26.35 10.08
C ILE A 111 -1.47 26.84 8.78
N ASP A 112 -0.66 26.93 7.72
CA ASP A 112 -1.15 27.20 6.37
C ASP A 112 -1.95 26.00 5.78
N PRO A 113 -2.81 26.20 4.77
CA PRO A 113 -3.54 25.10 4.12
C PRO A 113 -2.64 23.99 3.56
N ASP A 114 -1.43 24.35 3.10
CA ASP A 114 -0.42 23.40 2.64
C ASP A 114 0.13 22.57 3.81
N LEU A 115 0.29 23.21 4.97
CA LEU A 115 0.72 22.57 6.22
C LEU A 115 -0.33 21.62 6.76
N GLU A 116 -1.59 22.03 6.75
CA GLU A 116 -2.72 21.18 7.10
C GLU A 116 -2.80 19.94 6.19
N THR A 117 -2.49 20.10 4.90
CA THR A 117 -2.45 18.97 3.97
C THR A 117 -1.30 18.02 4.31
N ALA A 118 -0.12 18.53 4.62
CA ALA A 118 1.03 17.74 5.06
C ALA A 118 0.75 16.99 6.39
N LEU A 119 0.13 17.68 7.36
CA LEU A 119 -0.33 17.09 8.63
C LEU A 119 -1.38 15.99 8.38
N GLY A 120 -2.32 16.25 7.47
CA GLY A 120 -3.35 15.31 7.06
C GLY A 120 -2.80 14.04 6.40
N GLN A 121 -1.74 14.15 5.60
CA GLN A 121 -1.01 13.01 5.02
C GLN A 121 -0.33 12.15 6.10
N ARG A 122 0.11 12.77 7.19
CA ARG A 122 0.70 12.10 8.36
C ARG A 122 -0.34 11.53 9.34
N GLY A 123 -1.64 11.72 9.05
CA GLY A 123 -2.73 11.21 9.89
C GLY A 123 -3.16 12.16 11.01
N ILE A 124 -2.54 13.34 11.12
CA ILE A 124 -2.89 14.37 12.10
C ILE A 124 -4.05 15.19 11.51
N LYS A 125 -5.28 14.81 11.85
CA LYS A 125 -6.52 15.38 11.28
C LYS A 125 -7.47 15.99 12.31
N THR A 126 -7.05 16.05 13.58
CA THR A 126 -7.87 16.54 14.70
C THR A 126 -7.04 17.44 15.60
N TYR A 127 -7.66 18.42 16.26
CA TYR A 127 -7.02 19.27 17.27
C TYR A 127 -6.41 18.43 18.39
N ARG A 128 -7.09 17.33 18.77
CA ARG A 128 -6.58 16.36 19.76
C ARG A 128 -5.24 15.73 19.35
N ALA A 129 -5.00 15.53 18.06
CA ALA A 129 -3.74 14.96 17.58
C ALA A 129 -2.59 15.99 17.71
N ILE A 130 -2.88 17.27 17.50
CA ILE A 130 -1.90 18.36 17.70
C ILE A 130 -1.59 18.53 19.19
N GLU A 131 -2.61 18.49 20.05
CA GLU A 131 -2.46 18.61 21.51
C GLU A 131 -1.51 17.55 22.10
N ASN A 132 -1.57 16.33 21.55
CA ASN A 132 -0.76 15.19 21.95
C ASN A 132 0.60 15.09 21.23
N LEU A 133 1.01 16.10 20.45
CA LEU A 133 2.35 16.13 19.87
C LEU A 133 3.40 16.17 20.98
N THR A 134 4.40 15.31 20.85
CA THR A 134 5.59 15.34 21.73
C THR A 134 6.65 16.29 21.15
N GLU A 135 7.58 16.78 21.96
CA GLU A 135 8.70 17.61 21.48
C GLU A 135 9.52 16.93 20.37
N ALA A 136 9.56 15.59 20.35
CA ALA A 136 10.22 14.83 19.30
C ALA A 136 9.43 14.87 17.99
N ASP A 137 8.10 14.77 18.08
CA ASP A 137 7.21 14.89 16.92
C ASP A 137 7.21 16.32 16.38
N GLU A 138 7.24 17.33 17.26
CA GLU A 138 7.37 18.74 16.86
C GLU A 138 8.66 18.98 16.08
N ARG A 139 9.81 18.51 16.58
CA ARG A 139 11.08 18.61 15.85
C ARG A 139 11.07 17.87 14.53
N ALA A 140 10.45 16.69 14.47
CA ALA A 140 10.32 15.93 13.24
C ALA A 140 9.40 16.63 12.23
N LEU A 141 8.34 17.27 12.71
CA LEU A 141 7.46 18.12 11.89
C LEU A 141 8.21 19.35 11.40
N GLU A 142 8.97 20.04 12.25
CA GLU A 142 9.72 21.24 11.89
C GLU A 142 10.79 20.93 10.83
N ASP A 143 11.52 19.83 10.98
CA ASP A 143 12.53 19.39 10.00
C ASP A 143 11.89 19.03 8.65
N ASP A 144 10.79 18.28 8.67
CA ASP A 144 10.07 17.84 7.47
C ASP A 144 9.41 19.01 6.74
N LEU A 145 8.80 19.93 7.49
CA LEU A 145 8.12 21.11 6.98
C LEU A 145 9.11 22.23 6.65
N ARG A 146 10.42 22.00 6.90
CA ARG A 146 11.51 22.99 6.75
C ARG A 146 11.21 24.31 7.46
N LEU A 147 10.49 24.22 8.57
CA LEU A 147 10.22 25.33 9.47
C LEU A 147 11.46 25.56 10.35
N ARG A 148 11.58 26.76 10.92
CA ARG A 148 12.65 26.99 11.89
C ARG A 148 12.39 26.14 13.15
N PRO A 149 13.43 25.52 13.72
CA PRO A 149 13.29 24.80 14.98
C PRO A 149 12.71 25.71 16.08
N GLY A 150 11.69 25.24 16.79
CA GLY A 150 10.97 26.00 17.81
C GLY A 150 9.86 26.92 17.28
N THR A 151 9.48 26.82 16.00
CA THR A 151 8.33 27.58 15.46
C THR A 151 7.03 27.07 16.06
N ILE A 152 6.87 25.75 16.22
CA ILE A 152 5.64 25.14 16.77
C ILE A 152 5.44 25.52 18.24
N ASP A 153 6.54 25.58 18.99
CA ASP A 153 6.57 26.01 20.40
C ASP A 153 6.30 27.52 20.53
N THR A 154 6.94 28.35 19.70
CA THR A 154 6.71 29.82 19.70
C THR A 154 5.27 30.18 19.34
N GLU A 155 4.69 29.48 18.36
CA GLU A 155 3.29 29.65 17.95
C GLU A 155 2.31 28.96 18.90
N ARG A 156 2.78 28.16 19.86
CA ARG A 156 1.96 27.47 20.89
C ARG A 156 0.79 26.68 20.29
N TRP A 157 1.05 25.92 19.23
CA TRP A 157 0.00 25.17 18.50
C TRP A 157 -0.82 24.24 19.41
N ARG A 158 -0.20 23.64 20.42
CA ARG A 158 -0.87 22.75 21.39
C ARG A 158 -1.94 23.47 22.20
N GLU A 159 -1.65 24.68 22.66
CA GLU A 159 -2.59 25.46 23.45
C GLU A 159 -3.74 26.02 22.61
N GLN A 160 -3.43 26.43 21.37
CA GLN A 160 -4.46 26.83 20.42
C GLN A 160 -5.39 25.66 20.07
N ALA A 161 -4.83 24.47 19.84
CA ALA A 161 -5.60 23.26 19.57
C ALA A 161 -6.49 22.87 20.76
N ALA A 162 -5.99 22.97 21.99
CA ALA A 162 -6.78 22.74 23.19
C ALA A 162 -7.96 23.73 23.32
N MET A 163 -7.72 25.02 23.05
CA MET A 163 -8.75 26.07 23.09
C MET A 163 -9.81 25.89 21.99
N LEU A 164 -9.40 25.51 20.77
CA LEU A 164 -10.32 25.24 19.66
C LEU A 164 -11.15 23.98 19.89
N ARG A 165 -10.60 22.96 20.57
CA ARG A 165 -11.35 21.74 20.96
C ARG A 165 -12.43 22.04 21.99
N GLU A 166 -12.20 23.00 22.89
CA GLU A 166 -13.15 23.40 23.92
C GLU A 166 -14.31 24.25 23.38
N GLY A 167 -14.26 24.65 22.10
CA GLY A 167 -15.35 25.37 21.41
C GLY A 167 -15.24 26.89 21.51
N HIS A 168 -14.10 27.42 21.97
CA HIS A 168 -13.82 28.85 22.07
C HIS A 168 -13.35 29.47 20.74
N ASP A 169 -14.08 29.17 19.66
CA ASP A 169 -13.80 29.68 18.31
C ASP A 169 -13.86 31.23 18.25
N ASP A 170 -14.76 31.84 19.03
CA ASP A 170 -14.97 33.29 19.07
C ASP A 170 -13.90 34.01 19.90
N ASP A 171 -13.48 33.43 21.03
CA ASP A 171 -12.43 34.02 21.89
C ASP A 171 -11.05 33.96 21.22
N HIS A 172 -10.76 32.93 20.43
CA HIS A 172 -9.52 32.82 19.66
C HIS A 172 -9.42 33.92 18.61
N ARG A 173 -10.49 34.16 17.86
CA ARG A 173 -10.56 35.25 16.87
C ARG A 173 -10.39 36.63 17.52
N SER A 174 -10.95 36.83 18.71
CA SER A 174 -10.82 38.11 19.44
C SER A 174 -9.45 38.35 20.08
N ARG A 175 -8.72 37.30 20.45
CA ARG A 175 -7.36 37.43 21.00
C ARG A 175 -6.27 37.52 19.93
N TRP A 176 -6.52 37.01 18.72
CA TRP A 176 -5.47 36.74 17.74
C TRP A 176 -5.80 37.14 16.29
N GLY A 177 -6.97 37.73 16.01
CA GLY A 177 -7.27 38.41 14.75
C GLY A 177 -6.72 39.84 14.73
#